data_AF-A0A218ZB69-F1
#
_entry.id   AF-A0A218ZB69-F1
#
_cell.length_a   1.000
_cell.length_b   1.000
_cell.length_c   1.000
_cell.angle_alpha   90.00
_cell.angle_beta   90.00
_cell.angle_gamma   90.00
#
_symmetry.space_group_name_H-M   'P 1'
#
loop_
_entity.id
_entity.type
_entity.pdbx_description
1 polymer ?
#
loop_
_entity_poly.entity_id
_entity_poly.type
_entity_poly.pdbx_seq_one_letter_code
_entity_poly.pdbx_strand_id
1 'polypeptide(L)'
;MAMTISPAEQQTESPSGEPPEPMDVDQSSMSRVSSDCVSRDTAATQIHEEPPRRSVPDTFNLTKPTGLVDWSAVKIVPDKSSDENVPRPDPAFARYVDAYFTHFHHHWTVIHRPTFNEEENTLVVSSARMIGAWLLESFATYLFVAFALTDGLVRRARYTSGTASATAVGFFKPETAWIDEKSGYFLPMRLVRLGSRQRMASYLFKIDAYLSILRDQPAGLLPEELHFPIPRESRQKREPIYRSQKPISKLIDETVSSPKNETPLLIEDIQTGLCAVQSNIWKAGASSTCQMGLAVRRDTLKRQLGSLKARLDNMMNEFSEDVNSEQEKHLILRHYHGYEDPAQLGWQNAAVARVEGLFFATAMLYHLCSLQLSAELRTLTNLAKDRRLGPVEEASNAHQQAREERVTAMKVWGSSPAARWSLCHAADVLVAHQNIAGVPIILVPNRNLDQTTPDTDRPS
;
A
#
# COMPACT_ATOMS: atom_id res chain seq x y z
N MET A 1 -48.35 -5.09 -44.94
CA MET A 1 -49.49 -4.53 -44.17
C MET A 1 -48.94 -4.23 -42.77
N ALA A 2 -48.19 -3.15 -42.54
CA ALA A 2 -48.60 -1.74 -42.52
C ALA A 2 -49.75 -1.47 -41.54
N MET A 3 -49.42 -1.03 -40.33
CA MET A 3 -50.15 0.03 -39.62
C MET A 3 -49.25 0.65 -38.55
N THR A 4 -48.87 1.88 -38.85
CA THR A 4 -48.17 2.87 -38.04
C THR A 4 -49.17 3.54 -37.11
N ILE A 5 -48.85 3.72 -35.82
CA ILE A 5 -49.56 4.68 -34.95
C ILE A 5 -48.54 5.40 -34.05
N SER A 6 -48.42 6.69 -34.30
CA SER A 6 -47.87 7.72 -33.39
C SER A 6 -49.01 8.23 -32.51
N PRO A 7 -48.73 8.62 -31.26
CA PRO A 7 -48.99 10.01 -30.85
C PRO A 7 -47.93 10.48 -29.84
N ALA A 8 -47.83 11.72 -29.38
CA ALA A 8 -48.26 13.07 -29.73
C ALA A 8 -47.64 13.94 -28.62
N GLU A 9 -47.15 15.13 -28.97
CA GLU A 9 -46.57 16.08 -28.03
C GLU A 9 -47.60 16.56 -27.00
N GLN A 10 -47.21 16.61 -25.72
CA GLN A 10 -47.85 17.46 -24.73
C GLN A 10 -46.79 18.33 -24.06
N GLN A 11 -46.88 19.62 -24.39
CA GLN A 11 -46.27 20.73 -23.67
C GLN A 11 -46.85 20.78 -22.25
N THR A 12 -45.98 20.77 -21.25
CA THR A 12 -46.33 21.16 -19.88
C THR A 12 -45.53 22.40 -19.51
N GLU A 13 -46.28 23.47 -19.26
CA GLU A 13 -45.84 24.76 -18.76
C GLU A 13 -45.15 24.62 -17.39
N SER A 14 -44.03 25.32 -17.23
CA SER A 14 -43.32 25.48 -15.95
C SER A 14 -43.88 26.68 -15.20
N PRO A 15 -44.28 26.55 -13.92
CA PRO A 15 -44.47 27.71 -13.06
C PRO A 15 -43.16 28.11 -12.38
N SER A 16 -42.79 29.37 -12.57
CA SER A 16 -41.75 30.10 -11.86
C SER A 16 -42.05 30.18 -10.37
N GLY A 17 -41.23 29.54 -9.55
CA GLY A 17 -41.20 29.70 -8.09
C GLY A 17 -39.97 30.49 -7.67
N GLU A 18 -40.20 31.66 -7.06
CA GLU A 18 -39.19 32.46 -6.37
C GLU A 18 -38.53 31.67 -5.22
N PRO A 19 -37.24 31.90 -4.93
CA PRO A 19 -36.57 31.29 -3.79
C PRO A 19 -36.93 32.04 -2.48
N PRO A 20 -37.19 31.33 -1.37
CA PRO A 20 -37.37 31.96 -0.08
C PRO A 20 -36.03 32.47 0.49
N GLU A 21 -36.07 33.67 1.07
CA GLU A 21 -34.98 34.30 1.81
C GLU A 21 -34.45 33.41 2.95
N PRO A 22 -33.14 33.47 3.25
CA PRO A 22 -32.56 32.75 4.37
C PRO A 22 -32.95 33.41 5.69
N MET A 23 -33.60 32.65 6.57
CA MET A 23 -33.82 33.03 7.96
C MET A 23 -32.49 33.09 8.71
N ASP A 24 -32.17 34.27 9.25
CA ASP A 24 -31.11 34.47 10.23
C ASP A 24 -31.41 33.67 11.51
N VAL A 25 -30.56 32.68 11.79
CA VAL A 25 -30.59 31.93 13.05
C VAL A 25 -29.72 32.63 14.07
N ASP A 26 -30.41 33.21 15.05
CA ASP A 26 -29.88 33.92 16.20
C ASP A 26 -28.96 32.99 17.05
N GLN A 27 -27.65 33.28 17.04
CA GLN A 27 -26.67 32.59 17.89
C GLN A 27 -26.59 33.28 19.25
N SER A 28 -27.55 32.99 20.13
CA SER A 28 -27.45 33.35 21.54
C SER A 28 -28.18 32.31 22.38
N SER A 29 -27.45 31.28 22.81
CA SER A 29 -27.67 30.53 24.05
C SER A 29 -26.78 29.29 24.09
N MET A 30 -25.57 29.41 24.64
CA MET A 30 -24.95 28.28 25.33
C MET A 30 -24.64 28.66 26.76
N SER A 31 -25.42 28.04 27.63
CA SER A 31 -25.37 28.03 29.07
C SER A 31 -24.03 27.53 29.58
N ARG A 32 -23.55 28.24 30.61
CA ARG A 32 -22.48 27.86 31.51
C ARG A 32 -22.80 26.50 32.13
N VAL A 33 -21.91 25.52 31.94
CA VAL A 33 -21.83 24.33 32.79
C VAL A 33 -20.56 24.45 33.60
N SER A 34 -20.75 24.60 34.91
CA SER A 34 -19.72 24.58 35.94
C SER A 34 -18.97 23.25 35.93
N SER A 35 -17.65 23.32 35.95
CA SER A 35 -16.76 22.19 36.26
C SER A 35 -16.09 22.50 37.59
N ASP A 36 -16.71 22.03 38.68
CA ASP A 36 -16.06 21.93 39.99
C ASP A 36 -15.15 20.70 39.97
N CYS A 37 -13.83 20.94 39.95
CA CYS A 37 -12.83 19.90 40.19
C CYS A 37 -11.93 20.34 41.35
N VAL A 38 -12.22 19.72 42.48
CA VAL A 38 -11.51 19.61 43.75
C VAL A 38 -9.99 19.83 43.67
N SER A 39 -9.53 20.83 44.43
CA SER A 39 -8.14 21.06 44.83
C SER A 39 -7.59 19.90 45.64
N ARG A 40 -6.36 19.47 45.33
CA ARG A 40 -5.53 18.68 46.24
C ARG A 40 -4.12 19.24 46.24
N ASP A 41 -3.78 19.91 47.34
CA ASP A 41 -2.48 20.48 47.61
C ASP A 41 -1.48 19.46 48.18
N THR A 42 -0.21 19.77 47.91
CA THR A 42 1.02 19.44 48.65
C THR A 42 1.58 18.01 48.63
N ALA A 43 2.75 17.85 48.02
CA ALA A 43 4.01 17.68 48.76
C ALA A 43 5.22 17.80 47.81
N ALA A 44 6.07 18.79 48.07
CA ALA A 44 7.35 18.99 47.42
C ALA A 44 8.41 18.06 48.02
N THR A 45 9.29 17.50 47.18
CA THR A 45 10.60 16.99 47.62
C THR A 45 11.62 17.37 46.55
N GLN A 46 12.46 18.34 46.90
CA GLN A 46 13.63 18.77 46.15
C GLN A 46 14.75 17.74 46.35
N ILE A 47 15.31 17.22 45.26
CA ILE A 47 16.67 16.67 45.24
C ILE A 47 17.41 17.35 44.09
N HIS A 48 18.52 17.97 44.48
CA HIS A 48 19.38 18.83 43.68
C HIS A 48 20.64 18.01 43.37
N GLU A 49 20.90 17.67 42.10
CA GLU A 49 22.21 17.19 41.65
C GLU A 49 22.59 17.88 40.33
N GLU A 50 23.66 18.68 40.39
CA GLU A 50 24.32 19.34 39.25
C GLU A 50 25.16 18.33 38.46
N PRO A 51 25.13 18.35 37.11
CA PRO A 51 26.15 17.70 36.29
C PRO A 51 27.31 18.66 35.95
N PRO A 52 28.53 18.14 35.70
CA PRO A 52 29.74 18.94 35.54
C PRO A 52 29.77 19.73 34.23
N ARG A 53 30.22 20.98 34.36
CA ARG A 53 30.46 21.96 33.29
C ARG A 53 31.39 21.41 32.21
N ARG A 54 30.91 21.32 30.97
CA ARG A 54 31.73 21.14 29.77
C ARG A 54 32.26 22.50 29.29
N SER A 55 33.54 22.53 28.96
CA SER A 55 34.28 23.68 28.45
C SER A 55 33.75 24.14 27.10
N VAL A 56 33.57 25.45 26.98
CA VAL A 56 33.18 26.17 25.76
C VAL A 56 34.39 26.25 24.82
N PRO A 57 34.28 25.88 23.52
CA PRO A 57 35.31 26.19 22.55
C PRO A 57 35.22 27.65 22.12
N ASP A 58 36.40 28.23 21.90
CA ASP A 58 36.66 29.64 21.61
C ASP A 58 35.70 30.29 20.61
N THR A 59 35.12 31.39 21.06
CA THR A 59 34.50 32.44 20.26
C THR A 59 35.46 32.94 19.16
N PHE A 60 35.11 32.66 17.91
CA PHE A 60 35.71 33.31 16.74
C PHE A 60 35.36 34.81 16.74
N ASN A 61 36.33 35.64 17.10
CA ASN A 61 36.26 37.09 16.91
C ASN A 61 36.61 37.43 15.45
N LEU A 62 35.61 37.76 14.64
CA LEU A 62 35.79 38.38 13.33
C LEU A 62 35.60 39.89 13.44
N THR A 63 36.70 40.60 13.64
CA THR A 63 36.76 42.06 13.49
C THR A 63 37.31 42.43 12.11
N LYS A 64 36.42 43.02 11.31
CA LYS A 64 36.60 43.88 10.11
C LYS A 64 36.58 43.23 8.71
N PRO A 65 36.13 44.01 7.69
CA PRO A 65 35.66 43.48 6.41
C PRO A 65 36.64 43.81 5.27
N THR A 66 37.22 42.81 4.62
CA THR A 66 37.88 43.03 3.32
C THR A 66 38.23 41.71 2.63
N GLY A 67 38.02 41.68 1.32
CA GLY A 67 38.83 40.85 0.42
C GLY A 67 38.05 39.80 -0.36
N LEU A 68 37.75 40.16 -1.61
CA LEU A 68 37.40 39.26 -2.71
C LEU A 68 38.25 37.97 -2.67
N VAL A 69 37.59 36.82 -2.54
CA VAL A 69 38.24 35.50 -2.52
C VAL A 69 38.79 35.19 -3.91
N ASP A 70 40.11 34.98 -4.01
CA ASP A 70 40.77 34.51 -5.22
C ASP A 70 40.54 33.01 -5.39
N TRP A 71 39.55 32.65 -6.21
CA TRP A 71 39.22 31.26 -6.54
C TRP A 71 40.26 30.56 -7.40
N SER A 72 41.23 31.28 -7.98
CA SER A 72 42.28 30.68 -8.82
C SER A 72 43.35 29.95 -8.00
N ALA A 73 43.44 30.22 -6.69
CA ALA A 73 44.35 29.57 -5.76
C ALA A 73 43.77 28.33 -5.06
N VAL A 74 42.47 28.04 -5.23
CA VAL A 74 41.81 26.87 -4.63
C VAL A 74 42.16 25.63 -5.46
N LYS A 75 43.25 24.94 -5.09
CA LYS A 75 43.47 23.56 -5.54
C LYS A 75 42.46 22.67 -4.82
N ILE A 76 41.46 22.20 -5.56
CA ILE A 76 40.61 21.08 -5.13
C ILE A 76 41.55 19.88 -5.03
N VAL A 77 41.93 19.52 -3.80
CA VAL A 77 42.58 18.25 -3.51
C VAL A 77 41.47 17.21 -3.58
N PRO A 78 41.46 16.29 -4.56
CA PRO A 78 40.52 15.19 -4.52
C PRO A 78 40.78 14.39 -3.25
N ASP A 79 39.72 14.10 -2.49
CA ASP A 79 39.82 13.22 -1.34
C ASP A 79 40.56 11.94 -1.75
N LYS A 80 41.63 11.60 -1.04
CA LYS A 80 42.33 10.32 -1.23
C LYS A 80 41.31 9.21 -1.00
N SER A 81 40.99 8.46 -2.05
CA SER A 81 40.15 7.26 -1.94
C SER A 81 40.85 6.28 -0.99
N SER A 82 40.19 5.99 0.13
CA SER A 82 40.58 4.92 1.04
C SER A 82 40.08 3.60 0.46
N ASP A 83 40.74 3.14 -0.60
CA ASP A 83 40.19 2.15 -1.53
C ASP A 83 40.64 0.70 -1.28
N GLU A 84 41.16 0.36 -0.08
CA GLU A 84 41.67 -1.00 0.17
C GLU A 84 40.75 -1.93 0.96
N ASN A 85 39.53 -1.52 1.32
CA ASN A 85 38.61 -2.40 2.07
C ASN A 85 37.14 -2.32 1.62
N VAL A 86 36.84 -1.93 0.38
CA VAL A 86 35.48 -2.07 -0.14
C VAL A 86 35.24 -3.57 -0.38
N PRO A 87 34.31 -4.22 0.34
CA PRO A 87 34.01 -5.64 0.13
C PRO A 87 33.59 -5.82 -1.33
N ARG A 88 34.26 -6.75 -2.03
CA ARG A 88 33.90 -7.11 -3.41
C ARG A 88 32.40 -7.47 -3.42
N PRO A 89 31.58 -6.86 -4.29
CA PRO A 89 30.15 -7.12 -4.30
C PRO A 89 29.91 -8.61 -4.54
N ASP A 90 29.20 -9.25 -3.59
CA ASP A 90 28.86 -10.66 -3.68
C ASP A 90 28.06 -10.91 -4.97
N PRO A 91 28.49 -11.80 -5.87
CA PRO A 91 27.76 -12.11 -7.10
C PRO A 91 26.31 -12.60 -6.84
N ALA A 92 26.01 -13.11 -5.64
CA ALA A 92 24.63 -13.41 -5.24
C ALA A 92 23.75 -12.16 -5.17
N PHE A 93 24.30 -11.00 -4.82
CA PHE A 93 23.55 -9.76 -4.68
C PHE A 93 23.01 -9.24 -6.02
N ALA A 94 23.81 -9.33 -7.09
CA ALA A 94 23.37 -8.96 -8.43
C ALA A 94 22.18 -9.83 -8.87
N ARG A 95 22.22 -11.14 -8.56
CA ARG A 95 21.11 -12.07 -8.85
C ARG A 95 19.84 -11.71 -8.08
N TYR A 96 19.95 -11.27 -6.82
CA TYR A 96 18.79 -10.83 -6.05
C TYR A 96 18.18 -9.54 -6.60
N VAL A 97 19.00 -8.55 -6.91
CA VAL A 97 18.52 -7.32 -7.55
C VAL A 97 17.81 -7.65 -8.87
N ASP A 98 18.40 -8.52 -9.69
CA ASP A 98 17.80 -8.94 -10.95
C ASP A 98 16.48 -9.70 -10.74
N ALA A 99 16.41 -10.60 -9.76
CA ALA A 99 15.18 -11.28 -9.40
C ALA A 99 14.10 -10.32 -8.87
N TYR A 100 14.46 -9.29 -8.10
CA TYR A 100 13.52 -8.24 -7.72
C TYR A 100 12.95 -7.55 -8.96
N PHE A 101 13.80 -7.10 -9.89
CA PHE A 101 13.33 -6.41 -11.09
C PHE A 101 12.54 -7.30 -12.04
N THR A 102 12.89 -8.58 -12.10
CA THR A 102 12.25 -9.57 -12.96
C THR A 102 10.91 -10.02 -12.39
N HIS A 103 10.86 -10.36 -11.09
CA HIS A 103 9.74 -11.07 -10.48
C HIS A 103 8.86 -10.25 -9.54
N PHE A 104 9.32 -9.10 -9.01
CA PHE A 104 8.56 -8.35 -8.01
C PHE A 104 8.32 -6.89 -8.36
N HIS A 105 9.28 -6.23 -9.01
CA HIS A 105 9.21 -4.83 -9.37
C HIS A 105 7.95 -4.51 -10.18
N HIS A 106 7.43 -5.45 -10.94
CA HIS A 106 6.20 -5.25 -11.67
C HIS A 106 4.94 -5.16 -10.80
N HIS A 107 4.96 -5.74 -9.60
CA HIS A 107 3.96 -5.54 -8.56
C HIS A 107 4.24 -4.30 -7.71
N TRP A 108 5.50 -3.82 -7.72
CA TRP A 108 5.97 -2.72 -6.87
C TRP A 108 7.05 -1.87 -7.55
N THR A 109 6.63 -0.92 -8.39
CA THR A 109 7.47 -0.03 -9.21
C THR A 109 7.98 1.21 -8.46
N VAL A 110 8.24 1.12 -7.15
CA VAL A 110 8.82 2.26 -6.39
C VAL A 110 10.16 2.67 -6.99
N ILE A 111 10.95 1.68 -7.42
CA ILE A 111 12.31 1.85 -7.89
C ILE A 111 12.32 1.62 -9.40
N HIS A 112 12.55 2.64 -10.22
CA HIS A 112 12.68 2.43 -11.66
C HIS A 112 14.08 1.90 -11.99
N ARG A 113 14.18 0.78 -12.73
CA ARG A 113 15.46 0.07 -12.99
C ARG A 113 16.55 0.98 -13.57
N PRO A 114 16.30 1.81 -14.60
CA PRO A 114 17.28 2.79 -15.09
C PRO A 114 17.76 3.85 -14.08
N THR A 115 17.00 4.11 -13.02
CA THR A 115 17.38 5.08 -11.98
C THR A 115 17.90 4.40 -10.72
N PHE A 116 17.99 3.07 -10.73
CA PHE A 116 18.49 2.30 -9.61
C PHE A 116 20.01 2.33 -9.60
N ASN A 117 20.56 3.13 -8.70
CA ASN A 117 21.99 3.14 -8.42
C ASN A 117 22.26 2.28 -7.17
N GLU A 118 23.08 1.25 -7.32
CA GLU A 118 23.43 0.34 -6.22
C GLU A 118 24.24 1.02 -5.11
N GLU A 119 24.90 2.13 -5.41
CA GLU A 119 25.84 2.80 -4.51
C GLU A 119 25.19 3.88 -3.63
N GLU A 120 24.10 4.51 -4.09
CA GLU A 120 23.56 5.72 -3.44
C GLU A 120 22.45 5.47 -2.40
N ASN A 121 21.71 4.36 -2.49
CA ASN A 121 20.53 4.12 -1.65
C ASN A 121 20.57 2.77 -0.94
N THR A 122 21.45 2.65 0.06
CA THR A 122 21.68 1.41 0.81
C THR A 122 20.39 0.73 1.31
N LEU A 123 19.40 1.49 1.80
CA LEU A 123 18.14 0.91 2.28
C LEU A 123 17.27 0.35 1.15
N VAL A 124 17.15 1.08 0.04
CA VAL A 124 16.33 0.71 -1.12
C VAL A 124 16.95 -0.49 -1.82
N VAL A 125 18.28 -0.46 -2.01
CA VAL A 125 19.08 -1.55 -2.56
C VAL A 125 19.01 -2.78 -1.67
N SER A 126 19.13 -2.62 -0.34
CA SER A 126 18.98 -3.72 0.61
C SER A 126 17.57 -4.31 0.58
N SER A 127 16.54 -3.48 0.45
CA SER A 127 15.15 -3.93 0.35
C SER A 127 14.90 -4.70 -0.95
N ALA A 128 15.41 -4.20 -2.08
CA ALA A 128 15.34 -4.90 -3.36
C ALA A 128 16.08 -6.24 -3.30
N ARG A 129 17.30 -6.27 -2.75
CA ARG A 129 18.08 -7.50 -2.54
C ARG A 129 17.34 -8.49 -1.62
N MET A 130 16.76 -8.01 -0.53
CA MET A 130 16.01 -8.83 0.42
C MET A 130 14.78 -9.47 -0.24
N ILE A 131 14.02 -8.70 -1.01
CA ILE A 131 12.85 -9.21 -1.75
C ILE A 131 13.30 -10.18 -2.86
N GLY A 132 14.36 -9.84 -3.58
CA GLY A 132 14.95 -10.70 -4.60
C GLY A 132 15.45 -12.04 -4.06
N ALA A 133 16.10 -12.02 -2.89
CA ALA A 133 16.51 -13.22 -2.17
C ALA A 133 15.30 -14.05 -1.73
N TRP A 134 14.22 -13.40 -1.27
CA TRP A 134 12.97 -14.08 -0.94
C TRP A 134 12.34 -14.80 -2.14
N LEU A 135 12.45 -14.23 -3.34
CA LEU A 135 11.93 -14.85 -4.56
C LEU A 135 12.79 -16.03 -5.06
N LEU A 136 14.10 -16.01 -4.79
CA LEU A 136 15.06 -16.99 -5.32
C LEU A 136 15.39 -18.14 -4.36
N GLU A 137 15.19 -18.00 -3.04
CA GLU A 137 15.66 -18.97 -2.05
C GLU A 137 14.58 -19.54 -1.10
N SER A 138 14.88 -20.74 -0.58
CA SER A 138 14.08 -21.58 0.33
C SER A 138 13.89 -20.97 1.74
N PHE A 139 12.90 -21.49 2.47
CA PHE A 139 12.42 -21.18 3.84
C PHE A 139 13.44 -20.69 4.90
N ALA A 140 14.73 -20.96 4.77
CA ALA A 140 15.78 -20.48 5.68
C ALA A 140 16.02 -18.97 5.58
N THR A 141 15.96 -18.41 4.36
CA THR A 141 16.12 -16.96 4.11
C THR A 141 14.88 -16.19 4.57
N TYR A 142 13.70 -16.84 4.57
CA TYR A 142 12.44 -16.33 5.10
C TYR A 142 12.52 -15.99 6.59
N LEU A 143 13.18 -16.81 7.41
CA LEU A 143 13.34 -16.51 8.84
C LEU A 143 14.25 -15.31 9.06
N PHE A 144 15.35 -15.18 8.33
CA PHE A 144 16.26 -14.04 8.46
C PHE A 144 15.62 -12.72 8.00
N VAL A 145 14.85 -12.76 6.91
CA VAL A 145 14.14 -11.59 6.35
C VAL A 145 12.90 -11.23 7.17
N ALA A 146 12.12 -12.21 7.63
CA ALA A 146 11.02 -11.97 8.54
C ALA A 146 11.53 -11.44 9.88
N PHE A 147 12.68 -11.91 10.38
CA PHE A 147 13.33 -11.35 11.56
C PHE A 147 13.87 -9.94 11.28
N ALA A 148 14.46 -9.64 10.12
CA ALA A 148 14.92 -8.28 9.81
C ALA A 148 13.76 -7.28 9.61
N LEU A 149 12.66 -7.71 9.00
CA LEU A 149 11.43 -6.91 8.82
C LEU A 149 10.66 -6.78 10.14
N THR A 150 10.51 -7.85 10.91
CA THR A 150 9.86 -7.75 12.21
C THR A 150 10.77 -7.01 13.18
N ASP A 151 12.01 -7.37 13.40
CA ASP A 151 12.88 -6.70 14.36
C ASP A 151 13.26 -5.26 13.95
N GLY A 152 13.33 -4.96 12.65
CA GLY A 152 13.59 -3.61 12.11
C GLY A 152 12.36 -2.69 12.02
N LEU A 153 11.19 -3.21 11.61
CA LEU A 153 9.94 -2.43 11.55
C LEU A 153 9.13 -2.51 12.86
N VAL A 154 9.27 -3.56 13.68
CA VAL A 154 8.56 -3.76 14.96
C VAL A 154 9.29 -3.12 16.14
N ARG A 155 10.64 -3.03 16.15
CA ARG A 155 11.34 -2.19 17.16
C ARG A 155 11.12 -0.70 16.98
N ARG A 156 10.48 -0.30 15.88
CA ARG A 156 9.92 1.03 15.75
C ARG A 156 8.41 0.91 15.74
N ALA A 157 7.81 1.27 16.86
CA ALA A 157 6.55 2.00 16.93
C ALA A 157 6.56 3.32 16.08
N ARG A 158 7.36 3.40 15.00
CA ARG A 158 7.51 4.54 14.09
C ARG A 158 7.02 4.29 12.67
N TYR A 159 6.41 3.15 12.31
CA TYR A 159 5.72 3.07 11.02
C TYR A 159 4.37 3.81 11.07
N THR A 160 3.60 3.62 12.14
CA THR A 160 2.45 4.50 12.45
C THR A 160 2.88 5.93 12.70
N SER A 161 4.02 6.17 13.38
CA SER A 161 4.59 7.52 13.46
C SER A 161 5.07 8.04 12.11
N GLY A 162 5.45 7.16 11.19
CA GLY A 162 6.01 7.49 9.88
C GLY A 162 4.91 7.91 8.92
N THR A 163 3.84 7.12 8.82
CA THR A 163 2.61 7.51 8.12
C THR A 163 1.98 8.73 8.75
N ALA A 164 1.84 8.79 10.08
CA ALA A 164 1.35 9.98 10.77
C ALA A 164 2.26 11.21 10.56
N SER A 165 3.60 11.04 10.53
CA SER A 165 4.53 12.13 10.23
C SER A 165 4.44 12.58 8.78
N ALA A 166 4.28 11.65 7.83
CA ALA A 166 4.09 11.96 6.42
C ALA A 166 2.78 12.75 6.24
N THR A 167 1.69 12.32 6.88
CA THR A 167 0.42 13.05 6.91
C THR A 167 0.58 14.44 7.55
N ALA A 168 1.28 14.55 8.68
CA ALA A 168 1.50 15.81 9.38
C ALA A 168 2.30 16.83 8.56
N VAL A 169 3.28 16.36 7.77
CA VAL A 169 4.06 17.19 6.83
C VAL A 169 3.27 17.44 5.53
N GLY A 170 2.06 16.90 5.41
CA GLY A 170 1.22 17.00 4.23
C GLY A 170 1.80 16.25 3.03
N PHE A 171 2.57 15.18 3.23
CA PHE A 171 3.28 14.45 2.18
C PHE A 171 2.38 14.06 1.01
N PHE A 172 1.10 13.74 1.26
CA PHE A 172 0.14 13.29 0.25
C PHE A 172 -0.55 14.42 -0.54
N LYS A 173 -0.22 15.68 -0.22
CA LYS A 173 -0.70 16.87 -0.91
C LYS A 173 0.28 17.28 -2.01
N PRO A 174 -0.18 17.51 -3.26
CA PRO A 174 0.69 18.00 -4.35
C PRO A 174 1.37 19.34 -4.04
N GLU A 175 0.74 20.19 -3.23
CA GLU A 175 1.21 21.53 -2.91
C GLU A 175 2.48 21.50 -2.05
N THR A 176 2.64 20.47 -1.21
CA THR A 176 3.81 20.30 -0.34
C THR A 176 4.93 19.50 -1.01
N ALA A 177 4.79 19.19 -2.31
CA ALA A 177 5.81 18.50 -3.08
C ALA A 177 7.13 19.28 -3.19
N TRP A 178 7.07 20.61 -3.03
CA TRP A 178 8.11 21.54 -3.48
C TRP A 178 8.51 22.61 -2.45
N ILE A 179 8.35 22.35 -1.15
CA ILE A 179 8.63 23.34 -0.09
C ILE A 179 10.10 23.85 -0.16
N ASP A 180 11.02 23.03 -0.66
CA ASP A 180 12.46 23.35 -0.79
C ASP A 180 12.92 23.71 -2.23
N GLU A 181 11.99 23.98 -3.17
CA GLU A 181 12.34 24.26 -4.56
C GLU A 181 13.00 25.65 -4.69
N LYS A 182 14.33 25.65 -4.87
CA LYS A 182 15.10 26.87 -5.20
C LYS A 182 14.82 27.30 -6.65
N SER A 183 14.86 28.60 -6.93
CA SER A 183 14.79 29.11 -8.30
C SER A 183 15.89 28.46 -9.17
N GLY A 184 15.53 27.89 -10.32
CA GLY A 184 16.45 27.21 -11.24
C GLY A 184 16.41 25.68 -11.25
N TYR A 185 15.44 25.04 -10.60
CA TYR A 185 15.29 23.58 -10.66
C TYR A 185 15.02 23.08 -12.09
N PHE A 186 15.78 22.06 -12.51
CA PHE A 186 15.64 21.42 -13.81
C PHE A 186 14.28 20.70 -13.94
N LEU A 187 13.43 21.15 -14.87
CA LEU A 187 12.04 20.69 -15.00
C LEU A 187 11.89 19.14 -15.12
N PRO A 188 12.74 18.42 -15.88
CA PRO A 188 12.68 16.95 -15.90
C PRO A 188 12.92 16.30 -14.53
N MET A 189 13.82 16.85 -13.71
CA MET A 189 14.05 16.35 -12.35
C MET A 189 12.81 16.53 -11.47
N ARG A 190 12.07 17.63 -11.67
CA ARG A 190 10.79 17.87 -10.99
C ARG A 190 9.76 16.81 -11.35
N LEU A 191 9.61 16.49 -12.64
CA LEU A 191 8.67 15.44 -13.08
C LEU A 191 9.03 14.07 -12.52
N VAL A 192 10.31 13.71 -12.49
CA VAL A 192 10.78 12.44 -11.90
C VAL A 192 10.47 12.37 -10.41
N ARG A 193 10.78 13.43 -9.64
CA ARG A 193 10.50 13.49 -8.19
C ARG A 193 9.01 13.42 -7.90
N LEU A 194 8.19 14.10 -8.70
CA LEU A 194 6.73 14.05 -8.58
C LEU A 194 6.22 12.63 -8.78
N GLY A 195 6.63 11.98 -9.87
CA GLY A 195 6.25 10.60 -10.17
C GLY A 195 6.66 9.64 -9.05
N SER A 196 7.88 9.77 -8.53
CA SER A 196 8.34 8.96 -7.38
C SER A 196 7.49 9.17 -6.14
N ARG A 197 7.10 10.41 -5.84
CA ARG A 197 6.25 10.73 -4.69
C ARG A 197 4.82 10.19 -4.85
N GLN A 198 4.25 10.29 -6.05
CA GLN A 198 2.95 9.69 -6.39
C GLN A 198 2.95 8.17 -6.22
N ARG A 199 4.01 7.48 -6.69
CA ARG A 199 4.17 6.02 -6.48
C ARG A 199 4.25 5.69 -5.01
N MET A 200 5.13 6.40 -4.29
CA MET A 200 5.29 6.20 -2.86
C MET A 200 3.97 6.37 -2.11
N ALA A 201 3.18 7.38 -2.44
CA ALA A 201 1.86 7.59 -1.83
C ALA A 201 0.92 6.39 -2.03
N SER A 202 0.81 5.88 -3.25
CA SER A 202 -0.02 4.71 -3.57
C SER A 202 0.47 3.45 -2.84
N TYR A 203 1.77 3.21 -2.82
CA TYR A 203 2.34 2.04 -2.14
C TYR A 203 2.22 2.12 -0.62
N LEU A 204 2.52 3.27 -0.02
CA LEU A 204 2.36 3.47 1.43
C LEU A 204 0.92 3.20 1.86
N PHE A 205 -0.07 3.66 1.07
CA PHE A 205 -1.47 3.36 1.33
C PHE A 205 -1.77 1.85 1.30
N LYS A 206 -1.31 1.13 0.27
CA LYS A 206 -1.50 -0.32 0.18
C LYS A 206 -0.80 -1.06 1.33
N ILE A 207 0.45 -0.70 1.65
CA ILE A 207 1.21 -1.30 2.76
C ILE A 207 0.50 -1.08 4.08
N ASP A 208 0.03 0.14 4.34
CA ASP A 208 -0.68 0.48 5.57
C ASP A 208 -1.99 -0.34 5.70
N ALA A 209 -2.72 -0.54 4.60
CA ALA A 209 -3.86 -1.44 4.57
C ALA A 209 -3.48 -2.91 4.84
N TYR A 210 -2.40 -3.42 4.24
CA TYR A 210 -1.91 -4.79 4.53
C TYR A 210 -1.45 -4.94 5.99
N LEU A 211 -0.75 -3.94 6.54
CA LEU A 211 -0.35 -3.95 7.94
C LEU A 211 -1.55 -3.89 8.88
N SER A 212 -2.57 -3.12 8.52
CA SER A 212 -3.86 -3.09 9.23
C SER A 212 -4.47 -4.49 9.31
N ILE A 213 -4.48 -5.24 8.20
CA ILE A 213 -4.94 -6.63 8.15
C ILE A 213 -4.10 -7.50 9.07
N LEU A 214 -2.78 -7.49 8.89
CA LEU A 214 -1.85 -8.39 9.60
C LEU A 214 -1.77 -8.13 11.12
N ARG A 215 -1.99 -6.88 11.54
CA ARG A 215 -1.85 -6.47 12.94
C ARG A 215 -3.18 -6.29 13.67
N ASP A 216 -4.31 -6.42 12.97
CA ASP A 216 -5.64 -6.04 13.48
C ASP A 216 -5.65 -4.61 14.08
N GLN A 217 -4.97 -3.68 13.40
CA GLN A 217 -4.82 -2.28 13.81
C GLN A 217 -5.48 -1.35 12.78
N PRO A 218 -5.89 -0.13 13.16
CA PRO A 218 -6.42 0.82 12.18
C PRO A 218 -5.34 1.17 11.16
N ALA A 219 -5.73 1.25 9.89
CA ALA A 219 -4.92 1.91 8.87
C ALA A 219 -4.72 3.38 9.30
N GLY A 220 -3.47 3.84 9.31
CA GLY A 220 -3.13 5.22 9.62
C GLY A 220 -3.39 6.17 8.46
N LEU A 221 -3.37 5.68 7.22
CA LEU A 221 -3.65 6.45 6.01
C LEU A 221 -5.10 6.28 5.57
N LEU A 222 -5.76 7.41 5.37
CA LEU A 222 -7.13 7.44 4.90
C LEU A 222 -7.18 7.66 3.38
N PRO A 223 -8.14 7.04 2.65
CA PRO A 223 -8.30 7.27 1.22
C PRO A 223 -8.41 8.75 0.85
N GLU A 224 -9.07 9.54 1.69
CA GLU A 224 -9.32 10.97 1.49
C GLU A 224 -8.03 11.81 1.49
N GLU A 225 -6.95 11.30 2.11
CA GLU A 225 -5.65 11.98 2.18
C GLU A 225 -4.84 11.84 0.88
N LEU A 226 -5.23 10.93 -0.02
CA LEU A 226 -4.51 10.61 -1.25
C LEU A 226 -4.87 11.56 -2.40
N HIS A 227 -4.36 12.78 -2.32
CA HIS A 227 -4.62 13.83 -3.31
C HIS A 227 -3.77 13.73 -4.59
N PHE A 228 -2.80 12.81 -4.63
CA PHE A 228 -2.04 12.56 -5.83
C PHE A 228 -2.82 11.73 -6.85
N PRO A 229 -2.68 12.01 -8.16
CA PRO A 229 -3.12 11.07 -9.18
C PRO A 229 -2.18 9.87 -9.27
N ILE A 230 -2.64 8.81 -9.92
CA ILE A 230 -1.80 7.63 -10.17
C ILE A 230 -0.74 8.03 -11.23
N PRO A 231 0.55 7.84 -10.93
CA PRO A 231 1.64 8.33 -11.77
C PRO A 231 1.65 7.64 -13.13
N ARG A 232 2.09 8.39 -14.17
CA ARG A 232 2.32 7.80 -15.48
C ARG A 232 3.72 7.25 -15.70
N GLU A 233 3.87 5.94 -15.83
CA GLU A 233 5.14 5.26 -16.11
C GLU A 233 5.40 4.99 -17.61
N SER A 234 6.61 4.52 -17.93
CA SER A 234 7.06 4.15 -19.28
C SER A 234 6.25 3.01 -19.91
N ARG A 235 5.61 2.15 -19.10
CA ARG A 235 4.64 1.12 -19.54
C ARG A 235 3.35 1.71 -20.15
N GLN A 236 3.15 3.03 -20.05
CA GLN A 236 1.82 3.64 -20.06
C GLN A 236 1.44 4.54 -21.23
N LYS A 237 2.09 4.43 -22.40
CA LYS A 237 1.51 5.10 -23.59
C LYS A 237 0.07 4.63 -23.86
N ARG A 238 -0.32 3.47 -23.31
CA ARG A 238 -1.63 2.84 -23.50
C ARG A 238 -2.54 2.84 -22.27
N GLU A 239 -2.07 3.26 -21.08
CA GLU A 239 -2.94 3.27 -19.89
C GLU A 239 -4.07 4.30 -20.01
N PRO A 240 -5.21 4.06 -19.35
CA PRO A 240 -6.32 5.00 -19.34
C PRO A 240 -5.92 6.39 -18.83
N ILE A 241 -6.18 7.41 -19.65
CA ILE A 241 -5.73 8.80 -19.40
C ILE A 241 -6.27 9.33 -18.06
N TYR A 242 -7.48 8.92 -17.67
CA TYR A 242 -8.16 9.39 -16.46
C TYR A 242 -7.36 9.14 -15.17
N ARG A 243 -6.52 8.09 -15.10
CA ARG A 243 -5.73 7.74 -13.90
C ARG A 243 -4.74 8.83 -13.51
N SER A 244 -4.25 9.56 -14.51
CA SER A 244 -3.33 10.69 -14.34
C SER A 244 -4.01 12.03 -14.05
N GLN A 245 -5.32 12.11 -14.28
CA GLN A 245 -6.10 13.34 -14.17
C GLN A 245 -6.86 13.46 -12.84
N LYS A 246 -7.19 12.32 -12.22
CA LYS A 246 -7.98 12.27 -10.99
C LYS A 246 -7.10 11.86 -9.80
N PRO A 247 -7.31 12.44 -8.61
CA PRO A 247 -6.64 11.97 -7.40
C PRO A 247 -7.07 10.54 -7.08
N ILE A 248 -6.18 9.79 -6.42
CA ILE A 248 -6.43 8.40 -6.02
C ILE A 248 -7.70 8.30 -5.16
N SER A 249 -7.95 9.26 -4.27
CA SER A 249 -9.18 9.32 -3.45
C SER A 249 -10.46 9.23 -4.30
N LYS A 250 -10.55 10.06 -5.35
CA LYS A 250 -11.70 10.07 -6.27
C LYS A 250 -11.80 8.78 -7.08
N LEU A 251 -10.67 8.19 -7.48
CA LEU A 251 -10.66 6.89 -8.18
C LEU A 251 -11.18 5.77 -7.29
N ILE A 252 -10.82 5.78 -6.00
CA ILE A 252 -11.33 4.85 -5.00
C ILE A 252 -12.84 5.01 -4.86
N ASP A 253 -13.32 6.24 -4.67
CA ASP A 253 -14.76 6.50 -4.49
C ASP A 253 -15.57 6.02 -5.69
N GLU A 254 -15.11 6.32 -6.91
CA GLU A 254 -15.71 5.86 -8.15
C GLU A 254 -15.68 4.33 -8.27
N THR A 255 -14.59 3.70 -7.88
CA THR A 255 -14.40 2.24 -7.93
C THR A 255 -15.28 1.49 -6.94
N VAL A 256 -15.41 2.00 -5.71
CA VAL A 256 -16.15 1.34 -4.63
C VAL A 256 -17.65 1.64 -4.71
N SER A 257 -18.03 2.85 -5.13
CA SER A 257 -19.44 3.31 -5.05
C SER A 257 -20.25 3.04 -6.32
N SER A 258 -19.62 3.00 -7.49
CA SER A 258 -20.34 2.92 -8.77
C SER A 258 -20.16 1.57 -9.47
N PRO A 259 -21.22 0.73 -9.54
CA PRO A 259 -21.17 -0.53 -10.28
C PRO A 259 -21.24 -0.35 -11.81
N LYS A 260 -21.57 0.85 -12.31
CA LYS A 260 -21.86 1.11 -13.74
C LYS A 260 -20.85 2.04 -14.42
N ASN A 261 -19.67 2.26 -13.83
CA ASN A 261 -18.69 3.12 -14.47
C ASN A 261 -18.23 2.51 -15.81
N GLU A 262 -18.47 3.25 -16.89
CA GLU A 262 -17.99 2.94 -18.25
C GLU A 262 -16.48 3.12 -18.41
N THR A 263 -15.80 3.62 -17.38
CA THR A 263 -14.35 3.84 -17.39
C THR A 263 -13.62 2.50 -17.33
N PRO A 264 -12.68 2.22 -18.26
CA PRO A 264 -11.94 0.96 -18.28
C PRO A 264 -11.02 0.88 -17.07
N LEU A 265 -11.31 -0.03 -16.14
CA LEU A 265 -10.56 -0.19 -14.89
C LEU A 265 -9.40 -1.16 -15.05
N LEU A 266 -8.35 -0.92 -14.26
CA LEU A 266 -7.24 -1.85 -14.12
C LEU A 266 -7.40 -2.70 -12.85
N ILE A 267 -6.73 -3.86 -12.81
CA ILE A 267 -6.75 -4.78 -11.66
C ILE A 267 -6.28 -4.06 -10.39
N GLU A 268 -5.29 -3.17 -10.52
CA GLU A 268 -4.76 -2.37 -9.43
C GLU A 268 -5.75 -1.35 -8.89
N ASP A 269 -6.70 -0.88 -9.71
CA ASP A 269 -7.75 0.03 -9.26
C ASP A 269 -8.71 -0.73 -8.32
N ILE A 270 -9.07 -1.98 -8.67
CA ILE A 270 -9.83 -2.89 -7.80
C ILE A 270 -9.06 -3.18 -6.52
N GLN A 271 -7.77 -3.51 -6.62
CA GLN A 271 -6.92 -3.76 -5.45
C GLN A 271 -6.86 -2.54 -4.51
N THR A 272 -6.73 -1.34 -5.08
CA THR A 272 -6.72 -0.09 -4.30
C THR A 272 -8.07 0.18 -3.63
N GLY A 273 -9.17 -0.14 -4.32
CA GLY A 273 -10.52 -0.13 -3.74
C GLY A 273 -10.67 -1.11 -2.57
N LEU A 274 -10.14 -2.33 -2.68
CA LEU A 274 -10.12 -3.30 -1.58
C LEU A 274 -9.33 -2.77 -0.37
N CYS A 275 -8.15 -2.16 -0.60
CA CYS A 275 -7.37 -1.50 0.46
C CYS A 275 -8.16 -0.37 1.15
N ALA A 276 -8.97 0.39 0.42
CA ALA A 276 -9.81 1.44 1.00
C ALA A 276 -10.95 0.88 1.85
N VAL A 277 -11.63 -0.16 1.37
CA VAL A 277 -12.71 -0.83 2.10
C VAL A 277 -12.19 -1.43 3.41
N GLN A 278 -10.94 -1.90 3.44
CA GLN A 278 -10.31 -2.47 4.62
C GLN A 278 -10.31 -1.54 5.85
N SER A 279 -10.01 -0.25 5.68
CA SER A 279 -10.06 0.72 6.79
C SER A 279 -11.46 0.79 7.41
N ASN A 280 -12.50 0.71 6.58
CA ASN A 280 -13.89 0.72 7.03
C ASN A 280 -14.31 -0.60 7.69
N ILE A 281 -13.77 -1.74 7.25
CA ILE A 281 -13.96 -3.04 7.92
C ILE A 281 -13.42 -2.99 9.34
N TRP A 282 -12.19 -2.50 9.52
CA TRP A 282 -11.60 -2.37 10.85
C TRP A 282 -12.43 -1.45 11.76
N LYS A 283 -12.85 -0.28 11.25
CA LYS A 283 -13.72 0.67 11.99
C LYS A 283 -15.06 0.02 12.39
N ALA A 284 -15.65 -0.80 11.51
CA ALA A 284 -16.87 -1.53 11.80
C ALA A 284 -16.68 -2.62 12.87
N GLY A 285 -15.51 -3.26 12.93
CA GLY A 285 -15.16 -4.23 13.99
C GLY A 285 -14.74 -3.57 15.31
N ALA A 286 -14.25 -2.33 15.27
CA ALA A 286 -13.78 -1.60 16.44
C ALA A 286 -14.86 -0.86 17.23
N SER A 287 -15.96 -0.51 16.56
CA SER A 287 -16.99 0.33 17.11
C SER A 287 -17.89 -0.43 18.09
N SER A 288 -18.06 0.11 19.31
CA SER A 288 -19.01 -0.39 20.32
C SER A 288 -20.45 0.10 20.10
N THR A 289 -20.75 0.65 18.91
CA THR A 289 -22.05 1.25 18.59
C THR A 289 -23.20 0.23 18.60
N CYS A 290 -24.43 0.74 18.77
CA CYS A 290 -25.69 0.00 18.67
C CYS A 290 -25.68 -1.06 17.54
N GLN A 291 -26.09 -2.29 17.89
CA GLN A 291 -26.01 -3.47 17.02
C GLN A 291 -26.66 -3.29 15.65
N MET A 292 -27.76 -2.52 15.58
CA MET A 292 -28.48 -2.28 14.33
C MET A 292 -27.66 -1.46 13.31
N GLY A 293 -26.95 -0.43 13.78
CA GLY A 293 -26.06 0.36 12.91
C GLY A 293 -24.86 -0.44 12.41
N LEU A 294 -24.35 -1.35 13.23
CA LEU A 294 -23.25 -2.25 12.85
C LEU A 294 -23.67 -3.25 11.76
N ALA A 295 -24.87 -3.81 11.84
CA ALA A 295 -25.39 -4.74 10.83
C ALA A 295 -25.50 -4.06 9.45
N VAL A 296 -26.14 -2.89 9.38
CA VAL A 296 -26.30 -2.12 8.13
C VAL A 296 -24.95 -1.73 7.53
N ARG A 297 -23.99 -1.32 8.37
CA ARG A 297 -22.62 -0.99 7.92
C ARG A 297 -21.91 -2.23 7.37
N ARG A 298 -21.97 -3.37 8.06
CA ARG A 298 -21.37 -4.63 7.60
C ARG A 298 -21.98 -5.09 6.27
N ASP A 299 -23.29 -4.99 6.10
CA ASP A 299 -23.94 -5.39 4.86
C ASP A 299 -23.61 -4.44 3.70
N THR A 300 -23.39 -3.16 3.99
CA THR A 300 -22.86 -2.21 2.99
C THR A 300 -21.44 -2.59 2.56
N LEU A 301 -20.55 -2.90 3.52
CA LEU A 301 -19.19 -3.35 3.22
C LEU A 301 -19.17 -4.67 2.44
N LYS A 302 -20.04 -5.64 2.79
CA LYS A 302 -20.20 -6.88 2.01
C LYS A 302 -20.61 -6.61 0.57
N ARG A 303 -21.57 -5.71 0.34
CA ARG A 303 -21.99 -5.32 -1.01
C ARG A 303 -20.85 -4.66 -1.80
N GLN A 304 -20.07 -3.79 -1.15
CA GLN A 304 -18.89 -3.18 -1.76
C GLN A 304 -17.83 -4.22 -2.16
N LEU A 305 -17.48 -5.13 -1.24
CA LEU A 305 -16.57 -6.24 -1.52
C LEU A 305 -17.09 -7.14 -2.66
N GLY A 306 -18.38 -7.49 -2.64
CA GLY A 306 -19.02 -8.30 -3.68
C GLY A 306 -19.00 -7.63 -5.05
N SER A 307 -19.25 -6.31 -5.11
CA SER A 307 -19.16 -5.52 -6.34
C SER A 307 -17.73 -5.52 -6.92
N LEU A 308 -16.72 -5.31 -6.06
CA LEU A 308 -15.31 -5.33 -6.46
C LEU A 308 -14.89 -6.72 -6.96
N LYS A 309 -15.34 -7.80 -6.30
CA LYS A 309 -15.08 -9.17 -6.71
C LYS A 309 -15.74 -9.51 -8.05
N ALA A 310 -17.01 -9.15 -8.23
CA ALA A 310 -17.72 -9.37 -9.49
C ALA A 310 -17.00 -8.67 -10.66
N ARG A 311 -16.49 -7.46 -10.45
CA ARG A 311 -15.67 -6.75 -11.44
C ARG A 311 -14.36 -7.47 -11.73
N LEU A 312 -13.67 -7.98 -10.71
CA LEU A 312 -12.45 -8.77 -10.89
C LEU A 312 -12.73 -10.05 -11.68
N ASP A 313 -13.83 -10.74 -11.40
CA ASP A 313 -14.22 -11.97 -12.09
C ASP A 313 -14.59 -11.71 -13.55
N ASN A 314 -15.30 -10.63 -13.83
CA ASN A 314 -15.60 -10.21 -15.20
C ASN A 314 -14.30 -9.94 -15.98
N MET A 315 -13.35 -9.21 -15.39
CA MET A 315 -12.03 -8.97 -16.02
C MET A 315 -11.26 -10.27 -16.24
N MET A 316 -11.34 -11.24 -15.32
CA MET A 316 -10.67 -12.54 -15.47
C MET A 316 -11.31 -13.39 -16.58
N ASN A 317 -12.64 -13.35 -16.71
CA ASN A 317 -13.35 -14.03 -17.77
C ASN A 317 -13.02 -13.43 -19.14
N GLU A 318 -13.05 -12.10 -19.26
CA GLU A 318 -12.63 -11.38 -20.47
C GLU A 318 -11.17 -11.72 -20.83
N PHE A 319 -10.28 -11.77 -19.84
CA PHE A 319 -8.89 -12.17 -20.03
C PHE A 319 -8.75 -13.60 -20.57
N SER A 320 -9.54 -14.55 -20.05
CA SER A 320 -9.48 -15.96 -20.46
C SER A 320 -10.04 -16.20 -21.86
N GLU A 321 -11.07 -15.44 -22.27
CA GLU A 321 -11.61 -15.47 -23.64
C GLU A 321 -10.61 -14.88 -24.64
N ASP A 322 -9.99 -13.75 -24.28
CA ASP A 322 -9.03 -13.03 -25.12
C ASP A 322 -7.80 -13.88 -25.47
N VAL A 323 -7.26 -14.67 -24.53
CA VAL A 323 -6.05 -15.49 -24.77
C VAL A 323 -6.22 -16.51 -25.91
N ASN A 324 -7.46 -16.92 -26.21
CA ASN A 324 -7.75 -17.93 -27.23
C ASN A 324 -8.00 -17.36 -28.64
N SER A 325 -8.09 -16.03 -28.79
CA SER A 325 -8.38 -15.37 -30.07
C SER A 325 -7.11 -14.76 -30.69
N GLU A 326 -6.73 -15.22 -31.88
CA GLU A 326 -5.55 -14.69 -32.62
C GLU A 326 -5.79 -13.28 -33.22
N GLN A 327 -6.99 -12.72 -33.10
CA GLN A 327 -7.32 -11.41 -33.67
C GLN A 327 -7.06 -10.27 -32.67
N GLU A 328 -6.09 -9.43 -33.04
CA GLU A 328 -5.82 -8.07 -32.55
C GLU A 328 -6.61 -7.60 -31.31
N LYS A 329 -5.89 -7.54 -30.19
CA LYS A 329 -6.10 -6.73 -28.97
C LYS A 329 -6.69 -7.51 -27.79
N HIS A 330 -5.83 -8.27 -27.12
CA HIS A 330 -5.98 -8.51 -25.69
C HIS A 330 -6.08 -7.16 -24.95
N LEU A 331 -7.31 -6.69 -24.66
CA LEU A 331 -7.57 -5.33 -24.18
C LEU A 331 -7.01 -5.10 -22.79
N ILE A 332 -6.82 -6.17 -22.02
CA ILE A 332 -6.21 -6.15 -20.70
C ILE A 332 -4.69 -6.20 -20.83
N LEU A 333 -4.12 -7.17 -21.55
CA LEU A 333 -2.67 -7.33 -21.69
C LEU A 333 -1.97 -6.07 -22.26
N ARG A 334 -2.66 -5.26 -23.08
CA ARG A 334 -2.11 -4.01 -23.61
C ARG A 334 -1.64 -3.03 -22.54
N HIS A 335 -2.19 -3.13 -21.33
CA HIS A 335 -1.85 -2.28 -20.18
C HIS A 335 -0.76 -2.88 -19.29
N TYR A 336 -0.47 -4.17 -19.46
CA TYR A 336 0.45 -4.93 -18.62
C TYR A 336 1.76 -5.31 -19.31
N HIS A 337 1.99 -4.83 -20.55
CA HIS A 337 3.31 -4.88 -21.16
C HIS A 337 4.31 -4.11 -20.29
N GLY A 338 5.38 -4.79 -19.93
CA GLY A 338 6.53 -4.23 -19.25
C GLY A 338 7.56 -3.71 -20.23
N TYR A 339 8.76 -4.30 -20.15
CA TYR A 339 9.90 -3.99 -21.01
C TYR A 339 10.21 -5.17 -21.95
N GLU A 340 9.28 -6.12 -22.09
CA GLU A 340 9.49 -7.28 -22.94
C GLU A 340 9.54 -6.83 -24.40
N ASP A 341 10.53 -7.34 -25.14
CA ASP A 341 10.68 -7.06 -26.57
C ASP A 341 9.64 -7.88 -27.35
N PRO A 342 8.70 -7.26 -28.09
CA PRO A 342 7.73 -7.98 -28.90
C PRO A 342 8.37 -8.89 -29.96
N ALA A 343 9.64 -8.68 -30.30
CA ALA A 343 10.38 -9.55 -31.22
C ALA A 343 10.86 -10.87 -30.58
N GLN A 344 10.89 -10.97 -29.25
CA GLN A 344 11.34 -12.18 -28.55
C GLN A 344 10.22 -13.20 -28.37
N LEU A 345 10.45 -14.46 -28.77
CA LEU A 345 9.49 -15.54 -28.55
C LEU A 345 9.16 -15.69 -27.06
N GLY A 346 7.86 -15.74 -26.72
CA GLY A 346 7.39 -15.93 -25.35
C GLY A 346 7.21 -14.65 -24.52
N TRP A 347 7.38 -13.45 -25.10
CA TRP A 347 7.12 -12.19 -24.39
C TRP A 347 5.70 -12.12 -23.81
N GLN A 348 4.71 -12.72 -24.51
CA GLN A 348 3.32 -12.80 -24.07
C GLN A 348 3.17 -13.57 -22.76
N ASN A 349 3.93 -14.65 -22.58
CA ASN A 349 3.87 -15.48 -21.38
C ASN A 349 4.25 -14.67 -20.13
N ALA A 350 5.23 -13.75 -20.26
CA ALA A 350 5.63 -12.89 -19.15
C ALA A 350 4.56 -11.83 -18.80
N ALA A 351 3.82 -11.32 -19.79
CA ALA A 351 2.69 -10.42 -19.56
C ALA A 351 1.48 -11.16 -18.98
N VAL A 352 1.17 -12.36 -19.49
CA VAL A 352 0.12 -13.26 -18.98
C VAL A 352 0.39 -13.61 -17.52
N ALA A 353 1.58 -14.13 -17.20
CA ALA A 353 1.94 -14.52 -15.84
C ALA A 353 1.82 -13.34 -14.84
N ARG A 354 2.11 -12.12 -15.30
CA ARG A 354 1.98 -10.91 -14.48
C ARG A 354 0.53 -10.55 -14.21
N VAL A 355 -0.33 -10.63 -15.23
CA VAL A 355 -1.77 -10.39 -15.10
C VAL A 355 -2.38 -11.45 -14.18
N GLU A 356 -2.05 -12.72 -14.37
CA GLU A 356 -2.47 -13.82 -13.49
C GLU A 356 -2.01 -13.61 -12.04
N GLY A 357 -0.75 -13.19 -11.84
CA GLY A 357 -0.22 -12.84 -10.53
C GLY A 357 -0.98 -11.69 -9.86
N LEU A 358 -1.37 -10.67 -10.63
CA LEU A 358 -2.19 -9.56 -10.14
C LEU A 358 -3.62 -10.00 -9.79
N PHE A 359 -4.24 -10.84 -10.62
CA PHE A 359 -5.54 -11.44 -10.31
C PHE A 359 -5.49 -12.25 -9.02
N PHE A 360 -4.49 -13.13 -8.89
CA PHE A 360 -4.29 -13.94 -7.70
C PHE A 360 -4.12 -13.06 -6.45
N ALA A 361 -3.20 -12.08 -6.48
CA ALA A 361 -2.95 -11.20 -5.34
C ALA A 361 -4.21 -10.40 -4.95
N THR A 362 -4.97 -9.92 -5.93
CA THR A 362 -6.20 -9.15 -5.70
C THR A 362 -7.33 -10.03 -5.15
N ALA A 363 -7.45 -11.27 -5.64
CA ALA A 363 -8.39 -12.25 -5.10
C ALA A 363 -8.05 -12.63 -3.65
N MET A 364 -6.76 -12.85 -3.34
CA MET A 364 -6.32 -13.11 -1.97
C MET A 364 -6.66 -11.94 -1.04
N LEU A 365 -6.41 -10.71 -1.45
CA LEU A 365 -6.80 -9.53 -0.67
C LEU A 365 -8.32 -9.47 -0.44
N TYR A 366 -9.13 -9.77 -1.45
CA TYR A 366 -10.59 -9.86 -1.30
C TYR A 366 -11.00 -10.89 -0.24
N HIS A 367 -10.43 -12.10 -0.28
CA HIS A 367 -10.73 -13.15 0.69
C HIS A 367 -10.31 -12.78 2.10
N LEU A 368 -9.14 -12.14 2.25
CA LEU A 368 -8.66 -11.65 3.54
C LEU A 368 -9.58 -10.57 4.12
N CYS A 369 -9.97 -9.56 3.32
CA CYS A 369 -10.93 -8.54 3.75
C CYS A 369 -12.28 -9.17 4.14
N SER A 370 -12.77 -10.12 3.34
CA SER A 370 -14.05 -10.81 3.60
C SER A 370 -13.99 -11.67 4.87
N LEU A 371 -12.85 -12.31 5.13
CA LEU A 371 -12.60 -13.04 6.37
C LEU A 371 -12.60 -12.10 7.56
N GLN A 372 -11.93 -10.94 7.49
CA GLN A 372 -11.94 -9.96 8.59
C GLN A 372 -13.32 -9.36 8.86
N LEU A 373 -14.15 -9.21 7.84
CA LEU A 373 -15.51 -8.70 7.98
C LEU A 373 -16.47 -9.72 8.61
N SER A 374 -16.22 -11.02 8.39
CA SER A 374 -17.10 -12.12 8.83
C SER A 374 -16.62 -12.85 10.08
N ALA A 375 -15.32 -12.83 10.36
CA ALA A 375 -14.70 -13.47 11.51
C ALA A 375 -14.75 -12.56 12.74
N GLU A 376 -15.04 -13.17 13.90
CA GLU A 376 -14.85 -12.54 15.21
C GLU A 376 -13.37 -12.62 15.64
N LEU A 377 -12.48 -12.01 14.83
CA LEU A 377 -11.02 -12.17 14.93
C LEU A 377 -10.47 -11.79 16.31
N ARG A 378 -11.04 -10.76 16.94
CA ARG A 378 -10.65 -10.31 18.29
C ARG A 378 -11.03 -11.31 19.36
N THR A 379 -12.24 -11.86 19.28
CA THR A 379 -12.71 -12.91 20.19
C THR A 379 -11.86 -14.15 20.05
N LEU A 380 -11.57 -14.57 18.81
CA LEU A 380 -10.65 -15.67 18.50
C LEU A 380 -9.24 -15.43 19.05
N THR A 381 -8.69 -14.24 18.85
CA THR A 381 -7.36 -13.87 19.33
C THR A 381 -7.30 -13.85 20.85
N ASN A 382 -8.33 -13.32 21.52
CA ASN A 382 -8.40 -13.32 22.97
C ASN A 382 -8.54 -14.74 23.54
N LEU A 383 -9.38 -15.59 22.93
CA LEU A 383 -9.47 -17.00 23.30
C LEU A 383 -8.15 -17.76 23.10
N ALA A 384 -7.37 -17.42 22.06
CA ALA A 384 -6.05 -17.99 21.85
C ALA A 384 -5.04 -17.54 22.92
N LYS A 385 -5.13 -16.28 23.39
CA LYS A 385 -4.32 -15.77 24.50
C LYS A 385 -4.71 -16.41 25.83
N ASP A 386 -6.01 -16.65 26.07
CA ASP A 386 -6.51 -17.29 27.28
C ASP A 386 -5.89 -18.69 27.49
N ARG A 387 -5.48 -19.39 26.41
CA ARG A 387 -4.80 -20.69 26.49
C ARG A 387 -3.34 -20.62 26.96
N ARG A 388 -2.76 -19.41 27.06
CA ARG A 388 -1.33 -19.19 27.33
C ARG A 388 -1.09 -18.47 28.66
N LEU A 389 -2.11 -18.33 29.50
CA LEU A 389 -2.02 -17.57 30.75
C LEU A 389 -1.30 -18.35 31.84
N GLY A 390 -0.73 -17.62 32.80
CA GLY A 390 -0.10 -18.22 33.97
C GLY A 390 -1.14 -18.69 35.00
N PRO A 391 -0.75 -19.59 35.93
CA PRO A 391 -1.68 -20.15 36.93
C PRO A 391 -2.37 -19.09 37.81
N VAL A 392 -1.72 -17.95 38.03
CA VAL A 392 -2.23 -16.83 38.84
C VAL A 392 -3.32 -16.05 38.10
N GLU A 393 -3.16 -15.85 36.79
CA GLU A 393 -4.14 -15.14 35.96
C GLU A 393 -5.37 -16.03 35.70
N GLU A 394 -5.15 -17.33 35.54
CA GLU A 394 -6.23 -18.33 35.41
C GLU A 394 -7.10 -18.41 36.68
N ALA A 395 -6.49 -18.24 37.86
CA ALA A 395 -7.21 -18.27 39.14
C ALA A 395 -8.07 -17.00 39.41
N SER A 396 -7.99 -15.98 38.55
CA SER A 396 -8.79 -14.78 38.70
C SER A 396 -10.24 -15.02 38.25
N ASN A 397 -11.19 -14.85 39.16
CA ASN A 397 -12.63 -14.96 38.87
C ASN A 397 -13.08 -14.07 37.69
N ALA A 398 -12.52 -12.86 37.60
CA ALA A 398 -12.83 -11.92 36.52
C ALA A 398 -12.33 -12.45 35.16
N HIS A 399 -11.16 -13.10 35.15
CA HIS A 399 -10.63 -13.72 33.94
C HIS A 399 -11.49 -14.91 33.51
N GLN A 400 -11.84 -15.78 34.47
CA GLN A 400 -12.68 -16.95 34.22
C GLN A 400 -14.04 -16.55 33.63
N GLN A 401 -14.73 -15.58 34.24
CA GLN A 401 -16.01 -15.09 33.72
C GLN A 401 -15.87 -14.54 32.30
N ALA A 402 -14.86 -13.69 32.04
CA ALA A 402 -14.64 -13.12 30.73
C ALA A 402 -14.32 -14.20 29.67
N ARG A 403 -13.61 -15.26 30.05
CA ARG A 403 -13.34 -16.42 29.18
C ARG A 403 -14.63 -17.20 28.89
N GLU A 404 -15.48 -17.45 29.87
CA GLU A 404 -16.77 -18.14 29.69
C GLU A 404 -17.71 -17.35 28.77
N GLU A 405 -17.76 -16.03 28.93
CA GLU A 405 -18.49 -15.13 28.04
C GLU A 405 -17.97 -15.22 26.60
N ARG A 406 -16.64 -15.16 26.40
CA ARG A 406 -16.03 -15.32 25.07
C ARG A 406 -16.31 -16.69 24.44
N VAL A 407 -16.24 -17.76 25.22
CA VAL A 407 -16.56 -19.13 24.74
C VAL A 407 -18.03 -19.22 24.32
N THR A 408 -18.94 -18.63 25.11
CA THR A 408 -20.37 -18.61 24.80
C THR A 408 -20.65 -17.81 23.53
N ALA A 409 -20.07 -16.60 23.41
CA ALA A 409 -20.15 -15.80 22.20
C ALA A 409 -19.60 -16.55 20.98
N MET A 410 -18.50 -17.28 21.14
CA MET A 410 -17.89 -18.07 20.07
C MET A 410 -18.77 -19.24 19.61
N LYS A 411 -19.49 -19.90 20.52
CA LYS A 411 -20.48 -20.94 20.17
C LYS A 411 -21.64 -20.36 19.36
N VAL A 412 -22.13 -19.18 19.75
CA VAL A 412 -23.17 -18.45 19.02
C VAL A 412 -22.67 -18.05 17.63
N TRP A 413 -21.47 -17.46 17.54
CA TRP A 413 -20.86 -17.12 16.26
C TRP A 413 -20.67 -18.35 15.37
N GLY A 414 -20.16 -19.46 15.91
CA GLY A 414 -19.92 -20.70 15.17
C GLY A 414 -21.18 -21.30 14.53
N SER A 415 -22.35 -21.02 15.10
CA SER A 415 -23.65 -21.44 14.55
C SER A 415 -24.21 -20.45 13.52
N SER A 416 -23.65 -19.25 13.46
CA SER A 416 -24.10 -18.18 12.56
C SER A 416 -23.71 -18.43 11.10
N PRO A 417 -24.41 -17.81 10.13
CA PRO A 417 -23.96 -17.79 8.75
C PRO A 417 -22.56 -17.18 8.60
N ALA A 418 -22.23 -16.15 9.39
CA ALA A 418 -20.95 -15.44 9.28
C ALA A 418 -19.73 -16.35 9.51
N ALA A 419 -19.83 -17.29 10.45
CA ALA A 419 -18.78 -18.30 10.66
C ALA A 419 -18.60 -19.21 9.45
N ARG A 420 -19.70 -19.65 8.82
CA ARG A 420 -19.65 -20.47 7.60
C ARG A 420 -19.01 -19.70 6.44
N TRP A 421 -19.41 -18.44 6.23
CA TRP A 421 -18.80 -17.56 5.22
C TRP A 421 -17.30 -17.35 5.46
N SER A 422 -16.90 -17.12 6.71
CA SER A 422 -15.49 -16.99 7.10
C SER A 422 -14.70 -18.26 6.77
N LEU A 423 -15.26 -19.44 7.06
CA LEU A 423 -14.65 -20.72 6.76
C LEU A 423 -14.52 -20.96 5.24
N CYS A 424 -15.54 -20.60 4.45
CA CYS A 424 -15.46 -20.70 2.99
C CYS A 424 -14.30 -19.86 2.44
N HIS A 425 -14.18 -18.59 2.85
CA HIS A 425 -13.06 -17.76 2.41
C HIS A 425 -11.70 -18.26 2.89
N ALA A 426 -11.60 -18.82 4.10
CA ALA A 426 -10.38 -19.46 4.56
C ALA A 426 -10.01 -20.68 3.70
N ALA A 427 -11.00 -21.49 3.31
CA ALA A 427 -10.81 -22.62 2.41
C ALA A 427 -10.38 -22.16 1.01
N ASP A 428 -11.01 -21.12 0.46
CA ASP A 428 -10.63 -20.54 -0.85
C ASP A 428 -9.16 -20.09 -0.86
N VAL A 429 -8.70 -19.43 0.21
CA VAL A 429 -7.29 -19.03 0.36
C VAL A 429 -6.36 -20.24 0.35
N LEU A 430 -6.71 -21.30 1.10
CA LEU A 430 -5.90 -22.52 1.16
C LEU A 430 -5.85 -23.23 -0.20
N VAL A 431 -7.00 -23.37 -0.89
CA VAL A 431 -7.08 -23.98 -2.22
C VAL A 431 -6.25 -23.18 -3.22
N ALA A 432 -6.36 -21.86 -3.21
CA ALA A 432 -5.60 -21.00 -4.12
C ALA A 432 -4.08 -21.13 -3.88
N HIS A 433 -3.63 -21.25 -2.63
CA HIS A 433 -2.23 -21.50 -2.30
C HIS A 433 -1.74 -22.89 -2.73
N GLN A 434 -2.56 -23.93 -2.56
CA GLN A 434 -2.21 -25.29 -2.99
C GLN A 434 -2.07 -25.39 -4.51
N ASN A 435 -2.94 -24.70 -5.26
CA ASN A 435 -2.86 -24.65 -6.71
C ASN A 435 -1.55 -24.02 -7.20
N ILE A 436 -0.99 -23.04 -6.48
CA ILE A 436 0.32 -22.47 -6.80
C ILE A 436 1.44 -23.46 -6.48
N ALA A 437 1.39 -24.12 -5.32
CA ALA A 437 2.43 -25.06 -4.90
C ALA A 437 2.49 -26.31 -5.80
N GLY A 438 1.37 -26.68 -6.44
CA GLY A 438 1.28 -27.79 -7.38
C GLY A 438 1.77 -27.48 -8.79
N VAL A 439 1.92 -26.21 -9.17
CA VAL A 439 2.50 -25.82 -10.45
C VAL A 439 4.02 -25.72 -10.26
N PRO A 440 4.83 -26.63 -10.86
CA PRO A 440 6.27 -26.46 -10.83
C PRO A 440 6.58 -25.11 -11.47
N ILE A 441 7.13 -24.20 -10.68
CA ILE A 441 7.61 -22.91 -11.16
C ILE A 441 8.70 -23.25 -12.18
N ILE A 442 8.37 -23.24 -13.46
CA ILE A 442 9.34 -23.33 -14.53
C ILE A 442 10.06 -21.98 -14.48
N LEU A 443 11.08 -21.91 -13.63
CA LEU A 443 12.14 -20.92 -13.76
C LEU A 443 12.74 -21.19 -15.13
N VAL A 444 12.28 -20.46 -16.16
CA VAL A 444 12.86 -20.50 -17.49
C VAL A 444 14.35 -20.19 -17.28
N PRO A 445 15.25 -21.18 -17.48
CA PRO A 445 16.66 -20.93 -17.30
C PRO A 445 17.04 -19.89 -18.34
N ASN A 446 17.51 -18.72 -17.88
CA ASN A 446 18.01 -17.68 -18.77
C ASN A 446 19.28 -18.22 -19.45
N ARG A 447 19.12 -18.88 -20.60
CA ARG A 447 20.18 -19.64 -21.30
C ARG A 447 21.16 -18.77 -22.09
N ASN A 448 21.14 -17.45 -21.95
CA ASN A 448 21.85 -16.53 -22.85
C ASN A 448 23.07 -15.82 -22.25
N LEU A 449 23.78 -16.40 -21.29
CA LEU A 449 24.98 -15.75 -20.71
C LEU A 449 26.32 -16.48 -20.89
N ASP A 450 26.38 -17.63 -21.57
CA ASP A 450 27.65 -18.38 -21.75
C ASP A 450 27.99 -18.73 -23.21
N GLN A 451 27.89 -17.77 -24.13
CA GLN A 451 28.50 -17.91 -25.47
C GLN A 451 29.26 -16.66 -25.90
N THR A 452 30.39 -16.39 -25.21
CA THR A 452 31.51 -15.66 -25.81
C THR A 452 32.84 -16.22 -25.29
N THR A 453 33.27 -17.35 -25.85
CA THR A 453 34.70 -17.69 -25.94
C THR A 453 35.10 -17.58 -27.40
N PRO A 454 36.01 -16.66 -27.78
CA PRO A 454 36.60 -16.70 -29.10
C PRO A 454 37.60 -17.86 -29.16
N ASP A 455 37.39 -18.77 -30.12
CA ASP A 455 38.39 -19.76 -30.53
C ASP A 455 39.59 -19.02 -31.11
N THR A 456 40.63 -18.85 -30.29
CA THR A 456 42.01 -18.68 -30.75
C THR A 456 42.64 -20.06 -30.87
N ASP A 457 43.38 -20.27 -31.96
CA ASP A 457 44.35 -21.33 -32.23
C ASP A 457 43.88 -22.57 -33.02
N ARG A 458 44.06 -22.48 -34.34
CA ARG A 458 44.61 -23.58 -35.13
C ARG A 458 45.79 -23.09 -35.97
N PRO A 459 47.00 -23.68 -35.82
CA PRO A 459 48.03 -23.62 -36.82
C PRO A 459 47.97 -24.84 -37.76
N SER A 460 48.54 -24.66 -38.95
CA SER A 460 48.71 -25.58 -40.11
C SER A 460 47.62 -25.49 -41.17
#